data_AF-A0A2H3B3A7-F1
#
_entry.id   AF-A0A2H3B3A7-F1
#
_cell.length_a   1.000
_cell.length_b   1.000
_cell.length_c   1.000
_cell.angle_alpha   90.00
_cell.angle_beta   90.00
_cell.angle_gamma   90.00
#
_symmetry.space_group_name_H-M   'P 1'
#
loop_
_entity.id
_entity.type
_entity.pdbx_description
1 polymer ?
#
loop_
_entity_poly.entity_id
_entity_poly.type
_entity_poly.pdbx_seq_one_letter_code
_entity_poly.pdbx_strand_id
1 'polypeptide(L)'
;MGRDGISRWLEVYVIFSARTFLSEENLDMILAACDVEGNFMVVKAYQYTDLLSCMLLDAWAIPVCIFFSWVYMRTRYHWTQILGVLICIGGLGLLVASDEITQKDWEASARGKGDAFMIAGATLYGFTNATEEFLVRKRPLYEVVGQLGMFGFIICSIQAAGLEHADMHTASWNGAVVGLIIAYTSAMFILYSLAPVLYRMASSAYYNLSLLSSDFWGLLFGLGLYHYHPYWLYFVAFAVVLLGLITYFWHSAPEDQAELDPQAPAYVKKRQGREGEEETTTV
;
A
#
# COMPACT_ATOMS: atom_id res chain seq x y z
N MET A 1 37.43 -26.02 -0.85
CA MET A 1 36.35 -25.09 -0.46
C MET A 1 35.11 -25.50 -1.23
N GLY A 2 34.16 -26.16 -0.56
CA GLY A 2 32.99 -26.76 -1.20
C GLY A 2 31.93 -25.72 -1.60
N ARG A 3 31.10 -26.05 -2.61
CA ARG A 3 29.98 -25.22 -3.11
C ARG A 3 29.06 -24.70 -1.98
N ASP A 4 28.98 -25.41 -0.86
CA ASP A 4 28.17 -25.04 0.32
C ASP A 4 28.73 -23.85 1.12
N GLY A 5 30.02 -23.54 0.98
CA GLY A 5 30.62 -22.36 1.58
C GLY A 5 30.22 -21.08 0.86
N ILE A 6 30.15 -21.12 -0.47
CA ILE A 6 29.83 -19.96 -1.30
C ILE A 6 28.33 -19.60 -1.18
N SER A 7 27.44 -20.60 -1.11
CA SER A 7 26.01 -20.36 -0.89
C SER A 7 25.71 -19.76 0.48
N ARG A 8 26.33 -20.25 1.57
CA ARG A 8 26.20 -19.65 2.91
C ARG A 8 26.82 -18.25 2.98
N TRP A 9 27.93 -18.01 2.28
CA TRP A 9 28.53 -16.69 2.19
C TRP A 9 27.66 -15.71 1.39
N LEU A 10 27.02 -16.15 0.31
CA LEU A 10 26.06 -15.33 -0.46
C LEU A 10 24.79 -15.06 0.35
N GLU A 11 24.24 -16.04 1.07
CA GLU A 11 23.11 -15.81 1.98
C GLU A 11 23.49 -14.81 3.08
N VAL A 12 24.62 -14.99 3.75
CA VAL A 12 25.08 -14.06 4.81
C VAL A 12 25.37 -12.68 4.22
N TYR A 13 25.96 -12.58 3.04
CA TYR A 13 26.26 -11.30 2.39
C TYR A 13 25.00 -10.59 1.91
N VAL A 14 24.02 -11.30 1.34
CA VAL A 14 22.70 -10.74 0.98
C VAL A 14 21.94 -10.34 2.23
N ILE A 15 21.98 -11.13 3.31
CA ILE A 15 21.34 -10.81 4.59
C ILE A 15 22.01 -9.61 5.27
N PHE A 16 23.34 -9.52 5.22
CA PHE A 16 24.12 -8.44 5.82
C PHE A 16 24.01 -7.15 5.00
N SER A 17 24.07 -7.26 3.67
CA SER A 17 23.83 -6.15 2.74
C SER A 17 22.40 -5.66 2.82
N ALA A 18 21.41 -6.55 2.92
CA ALA A 18 20.02 -6.19 3.19
C ALA A 18 19.89 -5.51 4.57
N ARG A 19 20.54 -6.01 5.63
CA ARG A 19 20.54 -5.36 6.95
C ARG A 19 21.21 -3.99 7.00
N THR A 20 22.22 -3.75 6.16
CA THR A 20 22.96 -2.48 6.12
C THR A 20 22.28 -1.46 5.19
N PHE A 21 21.63 -1.93 4.12
CA PHE A 21 20.79 -1.12 3.24
C PHE A 21 19.44 -0.77 3.90
N LEU A 22 18.91 -1.66 4.73
CA LEU A 22 17.76 -1.44 5.63
C LEU A 22 18.21 -0.84 6.97
N SER A 23 19.11 0.16 6.97
CA SER A 23 19.22 0.99 8.16
C SER A 23 17.88 1.70 8.38
N GLU A 24 17.44 1.71 9.64
CA GLU A 24 16.11 2.15 10.05
C GLU A 24 15.69 3.50 9.45
N GLU A 25 16.62 4.45 9.33
CA GLU A 25 16.42 5.78 8.77
C GLU A 25 16.33 5.83 7.24
N ASN A 26 17.10 4.99 6.52
CA ASN A 26 17.04 4.92 5.06
C ASN A 26 15.73 4.29 4.59
N LEU A 27 15.18 3.38 5.40
CA LEU A 27 13.91 2.74 5.11
C LEU A 27 12.75 3.75 5.15
N ASP A 28 12.75 4.67 6.11
CA ASP A 28 11.70 5.70 6.24
C ASP A 28 11.70 6.66 5.04
N MET A 29 12.88 7.02 4.52
CA MET A 29 13.01 7.85 3.32
C MET A 29 12.57 7.11 2.04
N ILE A 30 12.95 5.83 1.89
CA ILE A 30 12.50 5.00 0.75
C ILE A 30 10.99 4.80 0.81
N LEU A 31 10.44 4.54 1.99
CA LEU A 31 9.00 4.41 2.22
C LEU A 31 8.26 5.66 1.78
N ALA A 32 8.72 6.84 2.22
CA ALA A 32 8.13 8.12 1.82
C ALA A 32 8.24 8.38 0.31
N ALA A 33 9.36 8.03 -0.32
CA ALA A 33 9.52 8.16 -1.77
C ALA A 33 8.55 7.25 -2.53
N CYS A 34 8.43 5.99 -2.12
CA CYS A 34 7.50 5.03 -2.72
C CYS A 34 6.05 5.45 -2.53
N ASP A 35 5.68 5.99 -1.36
CA ASP A 35 4.33 6.49 -1.10
C ASP A 35 3.97 7.70 -1.98
N VAL A 36 4.87 8.69 -2.06
CA VAL A 36 4.66 9.89 -2.90
C VAL A 36 4.55 9.52 -4.38
N GLU A 37 5.46 8.68 -4.88
CA GLU A 37 5.43 8.23 -6.28
C GLU A 37 4.22 7.34 -6.58
N GLY A 38 3.80 6.49 -5.64
CA GLY A 38 2.59 5.69 -5.75
C GLY A 38 1.36 6.57 -5.95
N ASN A 39 1.17 7.56 -5.07
CA ASN A 39 0.10 8.54 -5.17
C ASN A 39 0.15 9.32 -6.50
N PHE A 40 1.34 9.77 -6.92
CA PHE A 40 1.50 10.50 -8.18
C PHE A 40 1.10 9.64 -9.39
N MET A 41 1.55 8.39 -9.46
CA MET A 41 1.22 7.46 -10.55
C MET A 41 -0.27 7.15 -10.60
N VAL A 42 -0.93 6.94 -9.46
CA VAL A 42 -2.37 6.69 -9.39
C VAL A 42 -3.17 7.93 -9.81
N VAL A 43 -2.80 9.12 -9.36
CA VAL A 43 -3.45 10.36 -9.78
C VAL A 43 -3.27 10.61 -11.28
N LYS A 44 -2.08 10.33 -11.82
CA LYS A 44 -1.82 10.35 -13.27
C LYS A 44 -2.67 9.33 -14.02
N ALA A 45 -2.82 8.12 -13.48
CA ALA A 45 -3.63 7.07 -14.11
C ALA A 45 -5.10 7.49 -14.28
N TYR A 46 -5.68 8.23 -13.33
CA TYR A 46 -7.05 8.78 -13.48
C TYR A 46 -7.24 9.71 -14.68
N GLN A 47 -6.16 10.26 -15.26
CA GLN A 47 -6.23 11.07 -16.48
C GLN A 47 -6.26 10.23 -17.77
N TYR A 48 -5.89 8.95 -17.68
CA TYR A 48 -5.68 8.06 -18.82
C TYR A 48 -6.61 6.84 -18.86
N THR A 49 -7.11 6.39 -17.70
CA THR A 49 -8.03 5.25 -17.60
C THR A 49 -9.26 5.58 -16.75
N ASP A 50 -10.28 4.74 -16.85
CA ASP A 50 -11.57 4.94 -16.17
C ASP A 50 -11.43 4.64 -14.67
N LEU A 51 -12.14 5.41 -13.84
CA LEU A 51 -12.10 5.27 -12.38
C LEU A 51 -12.47 3.86 -11.90
N LEU A 52 -13.33 3.16 -12.64
CA LEU A 52 -13.69 1.76 -12.36
C LEU A 52 -12.54 0.78 -12.66
N SER A 53 -11.78 0.99 -13.73
CA SER A 53 -10.56 0.21 -14.01
C SER A 53 -9.52 0.43 -12.93
N CYS A 54 -9.32 1.69 -12.50
CA CYS A 54 -8.40 2.03 -11.42
C CYS A 54 -8.71 1.27 -10.12
N MET A 55 -9.97 1.33 -9.67
CA MET A 55 -10.43 0.66 -8.44
C MET A 55 -10.18 -0.85 -8.47
N LEU A 56 -10.40 -1.49 -9.62
CA LEU A 56 -10.17 -2.92 -9.75
C LEU A 56 -8.68 -3.27 -9.84
N LEU A 57 -7.89 -2.44 -10.52
CA LEU A 57 -6.45 -2.62 -10.65
C LEU A 57 -5.71 -2.38 -9.33
N ASP A 58 -6.22 -1.51 -8.44
CA ASP A 58 -5.64 -1.30 -7.10
C ASP A 58 -5.67 -2.57 -6.23
N ALA A 59 -6.55 -3.53 -6.53
CA ALA A 59 -6.53 -4.85 -5.90
C ALA A 59 -5.19 -5.60 -6.10
N TRP A 60 -4.37 -5.20 -7.09
CA TRP A 60 -2.99 -5.67 -7.27
C TRP A 60 -2.07 -5.33 -6.09
N ALA A 61 -2.38 -4.29 -5.31
CA ALA A 61 -1.63 -3.98 -4.10
C ALA A 61 -1.65 -5.15 -3.10
N ILE A 62 -2.71 -5.95 -3.07
CA ILE A 62 -2.88 -7.09 -2.15
C ILE A 62 -1.81 -8.18 -2.37
N PRO A 63 -1.67 -8.80 -3.56
CA PRO A 63 -0.66 -9.82 -3.78
C PRO A 63 0.77 -9.29 -3.61
N VAL A 64 1.03 -8.03 -4.00
CA VAL A 64 2.34 -7.39 -3.79
C VAL A 64 2.61 -7.23 -2.29
N CYS A 65 1.63 -6.74 -1.54
CA CYS A 65 1.72 -6.54 -0.11
C CYS A 65 1.97 -7.86 0.63
N ILE A 66 1.22 -8.91 0.29
CA ILE A 66 1.43 -10.26 0.83
C ILE A 66 2.86 -10.74 0.50
N PHE A 67 3.31 -10.57 -0.74
CA PHE A 67 4.65 -10.97 -1.15
C PHE A 67 5.76 -10.23 -0.36
N PHE A 68 5.65 -8.93 -0.14
CA PHE A 68 6.65 -8.20 0.66
C PHE A 68 6.55 -8.51 2.15
N SER A 69 5.34 -8.67 2.69
CA SER A 69 5.13 -9.10 4.08
C SER A 69 5.77 -10.47 4.35
N TRP A 70 5.73 -11.38 3.37
CA TRP A 70 6.47 -12.64 3.42
C TRP A 70 7.98 -12.46 3.50
N VAL A 71 8.53 -11.59 2.65
CA VAL A 71 9.98 -11.32 2.59
C VAL A 71 10.46 -10.74 3.93
N TYR A 72 9.68 -9.84 4.53
CA TYR A 72 10.05 -9.18 5.79
C TYR A 72 9.81 -10.02 7.04
N MET A 73 8.68 -10.72 7.13
CA MET A 73 8.27 -11.43 8.34
C MET A 73 8.55 -12.95 8.28
N ARG A 74 8.94 -13.50 7.12
CA ARG A 74 9.15 -14.95 6.88
C ARG A 74 8.00 -15.82 7.38
N THR A 75 6.77 -15.34 7.25
CA THR A 75 5.55 -16.08 7.60
C THR A 75 5.41 -17.33 6.73
N ARG A 76 4.96 -18.44 7.30
CA ARG A 76 4.72 -19.68 6.55
C ARG A 76 3.34 -19.60 5.90
N TYR A 77 3.28 -19.55 4.58
CA TYR A 77 2.00 -19.56 3.88
C TYR A 77 1.46 -20.97 3.66
N HIS A 78 0.15 -21.06 3.75
CA HIS A 78 -0.60 -22.25 3.38
C HIS A 78 -0.87 -22.26 1.86
N TRP A 79 -1.05 -23.45 1.28
CA TRP A 79 -1.29 -23.60 -0.17
C TRP A 79 -2.52 -22.84 -0.67
N THR A 80 -3.52 -22.65 0.19
CA THR A 80 -4.74 -21.87 -0.09
C THR A 80 -4.46 -20.40 -0.34
N GLN A 81 -3.44 -19.82 0.30
CA GLN A 81 -3.05 -18.42 0.12
C GLN A 81 -2.35 -18.21 -1.21
N ILE A 82 -1.47 -19.14 -1.59
CA ILE A 82 -0.83 -19.15 -2.91
C ILE A 82 -1.89 -19.28 -4.01
N LEU A 83 -2.88 -20.16 -3.80
CA LEU A 83 -4.00 -20.32 -4.72
C LEU A 83 -4.83 -19.02 -4.84
N GLY A 84 -5.17 -18.38 -3.71
CA GLY A 84 -5.90 -17.11 -3.70
C GLY A 84 -5.17 -16.00 -4.45
N VAL A 85 -3.85 -15.87 -4.24
CA VAL A 85 -2.99 -14.94 -4.98
C VAL A 85 -3.04 -15.24 -6.48
N LEU A 86 -2.85 -16.48 -6.90
CA LEU A 86 -2.90 -16.85 -8.32
C LEU A 86 -4.26 -16.51 -8.97
N ILE A 87 -5.36 -16.72 -8.25
CA ILE A 87 -6.70 -16.36 -8.73
C ILE A 87 -6.84 -14.85 -8.88
N CYS A 88 -6.37 -14.05 -7.91
CA CYS A 88 -6.39 -12.58 -8.00
C CYS A 88 -5.57 -12.08 -9.20
N ILE A 89 -4.37 -12.64 -9.42
CA ILE A 89 -3.53 -12.30 -10.58
C ILE A 89 -4.25 -12.65 -11.90
N GLY A 90 -4.95 -13.79 -11.94
CA GLY A 90 -5.77 -14.18 -13.09
C GLY A 90 -6.93 -13.22 -13.35
N GLY A 91 -7.63 -12.77 -12.29
CA GLY A 91 -8.72 -11.79 -12.40
C GLY A 91 -8.24 -10.44 -12.92
N LEU A 92 -7.07 -9.96 -12.47
CA LEU A 92 -6.44 -8.74 -12.96
C LEU A 92 -5.96 -8.89 -14.41
N GLY A 93 -5.37 -10.04 -14.77
CA GLY A 93 -4.98 -10.32 -16.15
C GLY A 93 -6.16 -10.32 -17.12
N LEU A 94 -7.32 -10.86 -16.69
CA LEU A 94 -8.56 -10.80 -17.46
C LEU A 94 -9.04 -9.36 -17.66
N LEU A 95 -8.88 -8.51 -16.64
CA LEU A 95 -9.27 -7.11 -16.70
C LEU A 95 -8.40 -6.31 -17.67
N VAL A 96 -7.08 -6.42 -17.56
CA VAL A 96 -6.16 -5.75 -18.50
C VAL A 96 -6.41 -6.22 -19.94
N ALA A 97 -6.62 -7.52 -20.14
CA ALA A 97 -6.96 -8.07 -21.45
C ALA A 97 -8.33 -7.57 -21.96
N SER A 98 -9.32 -7.40 -21.07
CA SER A 98 -10.61 -6.80 -21.40
C SER A 98 -10.45 -5.39 -21.97
N ASP A 99 -9.62 -4.59 -21.32
CA ASP A 99 -9.48 -3.17 -21.61
C ASP A 99 -8.73 -2.97 -22.94
N GLU A 100 -7.82 -3.87 -23.28
CA GLU A 100 -7.16 -3.91 -24.60
C GLU A 100 -8.10 -4.37 -25.72
N ILE A 101 -9.02 -5.31 -25.45
CA ILE A 101 -9.96 -5.87 -26.43
C ILE A 101 -11.17 -4.96 -26.68
N THR A 102 -11.62 -4.20 -25.67
CA THR A 102 -12.88 -3.41 -25.72
C THR A 102 -12.70 -2.07 -26.44
N GLN A 103 -11.89 -2.01 -27.50
CA GLN A 103 -11.59 -0.81 -28.28
C GLN A 103 -12.85 -0.07 -28.75
N LYS A 104 -13.31 0.89 -27.96
CA LYS A 104 -14.25 1.94 -28.34
C LYS A 104 -13.48 3.25 -28.40
N ASP A 105 -13.14 3.66 -29.62
CA ASP A 105 -12.88 5.04 -30.09
C ASP A 105 -11.89 5.94 -29.31
N TRP A 106 -11.09 5.40 -28.38
CA TRP A 106 -9.97 6.09 -27.74
C TRP A 106 -8.66 5.36 -28.10
N GLU A 107 -7.60 6.07 -28.47
CA GLU A 107 -6.31 5.46 -28.84
C GLU A 107 -5.89 4.43 -27.78
N ALA A 108 -5.80 3.15 -28.16
CA ALA A 108 -5.46 2.03 -27.27
C ALA A 108 -4.17 2.26 -26.45
N SER A 109 -3.27 3.12 -26.96
CA SER A 109 -2.04 3.55 -26.28
C SER A 109 -2.28 4.40 -25.01
N ALA A 110 -3.39 5.14 -24.91
CA ALA A 110 -3.65 6.00 -23.76
C ALA A 110 -4.19 5.22 -22.56
N ARG A 111 -5.17 4.32 -22.76
CA ARG A 111 -5.74 3.51 -21.68
C ARG A 111 -4.76 2.50 -21.09
N GLY A 112 -4.04 1.76 -21.93
CA GLY A 112 -3.02 0.83 -21.45
C GLY A 112 -1.87 1.50 -20.70
N LYS A 113 -1.55 2.78 -21.01
CA LYS A 113 -0.62 3.58 -20.20
C LYS A 113 -1.20 3.89 -18.81
N GLY A 114 -2.48 4.23 -18.73
CA GLY A 114 -3.19 4.43 -17.47
C GLY A 114 -3.16 3.17 -16.60
N ASP A 115 -3.45 2.01 -17.18
CA ASP A 115 -3.43 0.73 -16.46
C ASP A 115 -2.00 0.38 -16.00
N ALA A 116 -0.98 0.65 -16.82
CA ALA A 116 0.41 0.47 -16.43
C ALA A 116 0.83 1.38 -15.27
N PHE A 117 0.42 2.66 -15.29
CA PHE A 117 0.65 3.59 -14.17
C PHE A 117 -0.07 3.13 -12.91
N MET A 118 -1.30 2.62 -13.04
CA MET A 118 -2.06 2.09 -11.91
C MET A 118 -1.40 0.85 -11.31
N ILE A 119 -0.96 -0.11 -12.12
CA ILE A 119 -0.26 -1.31 -11.63
C ILE A 119 1.06 -0.94 -10.96
N ALA A 120 1.80 0.03 -11.52
CA ALA A 120 3.02 0.54 -10.90
C ALA A 120 2.73 1.23 -9.55
N GLY A 121 1.70 2.09 -9.49
CA GLY A 121 1.25 2.73 -8.27
C GLY A 121 0.80 1.74 -7.20
N ALA A 122 -0.05 0.77 -7.57
CA ALA A 122 -0.51 -0.31 -6.70
C ALA A 122 0.65 -1.21 -6.20
N THR A 123 1.69 -1.39 -7.01
CA THR A 123 2.91 -2.10 -6.58
C THR A 123 3.65 -1.31 -5.49
N LEU A 124 3.79 0.00 -5.68
CA LEU A 124 4.39 0.89 -4.68
C LEU A 124 3.55 0.94 -3.41
N TYR A 125 2.22 1.02 -3.51
CA TYR A 125 1.32 0.93 -2.35
C TYR A 125 1.44 -0.40 -1.63
N GLY A 126 1.47 -1.53 -2.35
CA GLY A 126 1.66 -2.84 -1.73
C GLY A 126 2.98 -2.94 -0.95
N PHE A 127 4.06 -2.39 -1.52
CA PHE A 127 5.36 -2.28 -0.85
C PHE A 127 5.32 -1.35 0.38
N THR A 128 4.75 -0.15 0.24
CA THR A 128 4.63 0.83 1.32
C THR A 128 3.79 0.26 2.47
N ASN A 129 2.62 -0.31 2.17
CA ASN A 129 1.72 -0.89 3.16
C ASN A 129 2.39 -2.05 3.93
N ALA A 130 3.14 -2.93 3.25
CA ALA A 130 3.86 -4.02 3.89
C ALA A 130 5.04 -3.53 4.76
N THR A 131 5.78 -2.53 4.27
CA THR A 131 6.92 -1.94 4.99
C THR A 131 6.45 -1.13 6.21
N GLU A 132 5.36 -0.38 6.06
CA GLU A 132 4.75 0.37 7.14
C GLU A 132 4.21 -0.58 8.21
N GLU A 133 3.53 -1.67 7.85
CA GLU A 133 3.13 -2.72 8.80
C GLU A 133 4.34 -3.24 9.62
N PHE A 134 5.46 -3.51 8.95
CA PHE A 134 6.67 -3.96 9.61
C PHE A 134 7.25 -2.92 10.58
N LEU A 135 7.23 -1.63 10.19
CA LEU A 135 7.74 -0.53 11.02
C LEU A 135 6.84 -0.25 12.22
N VAL A 136 5.52 -0.19 12.03
CA VAL A 136 4.57 0.10 13.14
C VAL A 136 4.51 -1.01 14.19
N ARG A 137 4.95 -2.22 13.85
CA ARG A 137 5.10 -3.32 14.80
C ARG A 137 6.35 -3.19 15.67
N LYS A 138 7.42 -2.55 15.15
CA LYS A 138 8.72 -2.41 15.84
C LYS A 138 8.88 -1.08 16.57
N ARG A 139 8.29 -0.02 16.03
CA ARG A 139 8.42 1.36 16.52
C ARG A 139 7.07 1.93 16.92
N PRO A 140 7.03 2.95 17.78
CA PRO A 140 5.79 3.64 18.09
C PRO A 140 5.18 4.31 16.84
N LEU A 141 3.85 4.26 16.73
CA LEU A 141 3.10 4.76 15.57
C LEU A 141 3.44 6.22 15.21
N TYR A 142 3.56 7.10 16.20
CA TYR A 142 3.82 8.52 15.96
C TYR A 142 5.21 8.77 15.33
N GLU A 143 6.17 7.86 15.54
CA GLU A 143 7.52 7.98 14.98
C GLU A 143 7.50 7.63 13.50
N VAL A 144 6.88 6.49 13.15
CA VAL A 144 6.74 6.03 11.76
C VAL A 144 5.93 7.03 10.93
N VAL A 145 4.77 7.46 11.44
CA VAL A 145 3.91 8.43 10.75
C VAL A 145 4.57 9.81 10.66
N GLY A 146 5.27 10.22 11.72
CA GLY A 146 5.98 11.50 11.74
C GLY A 146 7.14 11.55 10.73
N GLN A 147 7.91 10.47 10.62
CA GLN A 147 9.01 10.34 9.65
C GLN A 147 8.47 10.26 8.22
N LEU A 148 7.42 9.45 7.97
CA LEU A 148 6.74 9.35 6.69
C LEU A 148 6.23 10.72 6.24
N GLY A 149 5.54 11.44 7.12
CA GLY A 149 5.01 12.78 6.83
C GLY A 149 6.11 13.82 6.57
N MET A 150 7.20 13.80 7.34
CA MET A 150 8.32 14.73 7.16
C MET A 150 9.04 14.51 5.83
N PHE A 151 9.44 13.28 5.53
CA PHE A 151 10.14 12.98 4.27
C PHE A 151 9.19 13.10 3.07
N GLY A 152 7.94 12.66 3.22
CA GLY A 152 6.91 12.80 2.19
C GLY A 152 6.66 14.25 1.82
N PHE A 153 6.59 15.15 2.82
CA PHE A 153 6.48 16.59 2.57
C PHE A 153 7.66 17.15 1.77
N ILE A 154 8.89 16.77 2.11
CA ILE A 154 10.09 17.24 1.41
C ILE A 154 10.08 16.75 -0.05
N ILE A 155 9.85 15.46 -0.28
CA ILE A 155 9.88 14.84 -1.61
C ILE A 155 8.75 15.42 -2.47
N CYS A 156 7.53 15.47 -1.94
CA CYS A 156 6.38 16.04 -2.63
C CYS A 156 6.58 17.52 -2.96
N SER A 157 7.17 18.31 -2.06
CA SER A 157 7.49 19.72 -2.32
C SER A 157 8.49 19.89 -3.45
N ILE A 158 9.53 19.05 -3.51
CA ILE A 158 10.52 19.07 -4.60
C ILE A 158 9.86 18.69 -5.92
N GLN A 159 9.03 17.64 -5.93
CA GLN A 159 8.31 17.18 -7.11
C GLN A 159 7.32 18.22 -7.63
N ALA A 160 6.55 18.84 -6.73
CA ALA A 160 5.63 19.92 -7.05
C ALA A 160 6.37 21.14 -7.64
N ALA A 161 7.51 21.52 -7.05
CA ALA A 161 8.33 22.63 -7.55
C ALA A 161 9.00 22.33 -8.91
N GLY A 162 9.32 21.07 -9.20
CA GLY A 162 9.97 20.68 -10.45
C GLY A 162 9.01 20.41 -11.61
N LEU A 163 7.94 19.65 -11.36
CA LEU A 163 7.06 19.12 -12.40
C LEU A 163 5.78 19.94 -12.60
N GLU A 164 5.26 20.57 -11.56
CA GLU A 164 3.91 21.16 -11.56
C GLU A 164 3.92 22.69 -11.44
N HIS A 165 5.10 23.30 -11.31
CA HIS A 165 5.24 24.74 -11.09
C HIS A 165 4.57 25.57 -12.19
N ALA A 166 4.69 25.16 -13.46
CA ALA A 166 4.05 25.86 -14.58
C ALA A 166 2.51 25.71 -14.56
N ASP A 167 2.01 24.54 -14.16
CA ASP A 167 0.58 24.24 -14.14
C ASP A 167 -0.13 24.91 -12.94
N MET A 168 0.59 25.12 -11.83
CA MET A 168 0.09 25.88 -10.67
C MET A 168 -0.29 27.33 -11.02
N HIS A 169 0.41 27.94 -11.99
CA HIS A 169 0.14 29.30 -12.44
C HIS A 169 -1.07 29.41 -13.38
N THR A 170 -1.46 28.31 -14.03
CA THR A 170 -2.59 28.27 -14.95
C THR A 170 -3.85 27.69 -14.31
N ALA A 171 -3.73 27.13 -13.10
CA ALA A 171 -4.83 26.53 -12.35
C ALA A 171 -5.92 27.56 -11.98
N SER A 172 -7.18 27.15 -12.16
CA SER A 172 -8.34 27.97 -11.79
C SER A 172 -8.64 27.87 -10.29
N TRP A 173 -8.25 28.90 -9.55
CA TRP A 173 -8.51 29.00 -8.11
C TRP A 173 -9.90 29.57 -7.84
N ASN A 174 -10.93 28.72 -7.82
CA ASN A 174 -12.29 29.09 -7.44
C ASN A 174 -12.66 28.48 -6.08
N GLY A 175 -13.61 29.08 -5.35
CA GLY A 175 -14.06 28.61 -4.03
C GLY A 175 -14.56 27.16 -4.03
N ALA A 176 -15.14 26.68 -5.12
CA ALA A 176 -15.52 25.27 -5.28
C ALA A 176 -14.30 24.34 -5.35
N VAL A 177 -13.27 24.72 -6.11
CA VAL A 177 -12.01 23.96 -6.23
C VAL A 177 -11.30 23.91 -4.88
N VAL A 178 -11.21 25.05 -4.20
CA VAL A 178 -10.64 25.14 -2.85
C VAL A 178 -11.42 24.27 -1.86
N GLY A 179 -12.76 24.28 -1.93
CA GLY A 179 -13.61 23.42 -1.10
C GLY A 179 -13.34 21.93 -1.33
N LEU A 180 -13.19 21.50 -2.58
CA LEU A 180 -12.84 20.12 -2.94
C LEU A 180 -11.44 19.74 -2.44
N ILE A 181 -10.45 20.63 -2.57
CA ILE A 181 -9.09 20.39 -2.05
C ILE A 181 -9.11 20.23 -0.53
N ILE A 182 -9.86 21.07 0.19
CA ILE A 182 -9.99 20.97 1.66
C ILE A 182 -10.65 19.63 2.04
N ALA A 183 -11.72 19.25 1.35
CA ALA A 183 -12.42 17.98 1.62
C ALA A 183 -11.51 16.78 1.36
N TYR A 184 -10.80 16.77 0.23
CA TYR A 184 -9.83 15.74 -0.12
C TYR A 184 -8.68 15.66 0.90
N THR A 185 -8.10 16.81 1.27
CA THR A 185 -7.01 16.88 2.26
C THR A 185 -7.47 16.37 3.63
N SER A 186 -8.69 16.71 4.05
CA SER A 186 -9.25 16.25 5.32
C SER A 186 -9.49 14.74 5.31
N ALA A 187 -10.00 14.19 4.20
CA ALA A 187 -10.19 12.76 4.03
C ALA A 187 -8.85 12.01 4.05
N MET A 188 -7.84 12.50 3.33
CA MET A 188 -6.50 11.91 3.33
C MET A 188 -5.83 12.00 4.70
N PHE A 189 -5.99 13.11 5.43
CA PHE A 189 -5.48 13.23 6.79
C PHE A 189 -6.08 12.16 7.73
N ILE A 190 -7.39 11.90 7.62
CA ILE A 190 -8.07 10.84 8.37
C ILE A 190 -7.53 9.47 7.96
N LEU A 191 -7.43 9.20 6.66
CA LEU A 191 -6.93 7.92 6.13
C LEU A 191 -5.52 7.60 6.64
N TYR A 192 -4.57 8.52 6.45
CA TYR A 192 -3.18 8.35 6.87
C TYR A 192 -3.00 8.34 8.40
N SER A 193 -3.94 8.90 9.17
CA SER A 193 -3.94 8.77 10.63
C SER A 193 -4.48 7.41 11.11
N LEU A 194 -5.45 6.84 10.40
CA LEU A 194 -6.10 5.58 10.76
C LEU A 194 -5.42 4.34 10.19
N ALA A 195 -4.78 4.43 9.01
CA ALA A 195 -4.10 3.31 8.36
C ALA A 195 -3.03 2.66 9.28
N PRO A 196 -2.15 3.41 9.97
CA PRO A 196 -1.18 2.84 10.92
C PRO A 196 -1.83 2.10 12.08
N VAL A 197 -2.99 2.58 12.55
CA VAL A 197 -3.77 1.92 13.61
C VAL A 197 -4.33 0.59 13.11
N LEU A 198 -4.87 0.57 11.89
CA LEU A 198 -5.37 -0.65 11.24
C LEU A 198 -4.26 -1.68 11.00
N TYR A 199 -3.08 -1.25 10.55
CA TYR A 199 -1.92 -2.13 10.39
C TYR A 199 -1.51 -2.79 11.70
N ARG A 200 -1.61 -2.06 12.82
CA ARG A 200 -1.28 -2.58 14.14
C ARG A 200 -2.34 -3.54 14.70
N MET A 201 -3.62 -3.33 14.37
CA MET A 201 -4.74 -4.12 14.89
C MET A 201 -5.02 -5.40 14.09
N ALA A 202 -4.83 -5.37 12.78
CA ALA A 202 -5.13 -6.49 11.90
C ALA A 202 -3.89 -6.86 11.06
N SER A 203 -3.71 -6.19 9.92
CA SER A 203 -2.56 -6.32 9.00
C SER A 203 -2.73 -5.37 7.81
N SER A 204 -1.67 -5.10 7.06
CA SER A 204 -1.71 -4.46 5.74
C SER A 204 -2.60 -5.21 4.74
N ALA A 205 -2.68 -6.54 4.79
CA ALA A 205 -3.57 -7.30 3.93
C ALA A 205 -5.05 -7.02 4.23
N TYR A 206 -5.40 -6.82 5.51
CA TYR A 206 -6.76 -6.46 5.92
C TYR A 206 -7.12 -5.03 5.52
N TYR A 207 -6.16 -4.10 5.63
CA TYR A 207 -6.34 -2.72 5.14
C TYR A 207 -6.67 -2.69 3.65
N ASN A 208 -5.89 -3.38 2.81
CA ASN A 208 -6.17 -3.44 1.37
C ASN A 208 -7.51 -4.16 1.06
N LEU A 209 -7.91 -5.16 1.86
CA LEU A 209 -9.24 -5.77 1.74
C LEU A 209 -10.38 -4.78 2.07
N SER A 210 -10.16 -3.93 3.07
CA SER A 210 -11.11 -2.87 3.44
C SER A 210 -11.22 -1.83 2.32
N LEU A 211 -10.12 -1.49 1.64
CA LEU A 211 -10.14 -0.60 0.48
C LEU A 211 -10.96 -1.21 -0.66
N LEU A 212 -10.78 -2.50 -0.97
CA LEU A 212 -11.58 -3.17 -1.99
C LEU A 212 -13.09 -3.16 -1.67
N SER A 213 -13.45 -3.24 -0.39
CA SER A 213 -14.84 -3.11 0.03
C SER A 213 -15.38 -1.71 -0.22
N SER A 214 -14.56 -0.67 -0.01
CA SER A 214 -14.88 0.72 -0.37
C SER A 214 -15.04 0.89 -1.88
N ASP A 215 -14.19 0.24 -2.68
CA ASP A 215 -14.26 0.26 -4.14
C ASP A 215 -15.57 -0.33 -4.67
N PHE A 216 -16.06 -1.41 -4.05
CA PHE A 216 -17.37 -1.97 -4.38
C PHE A 216 -18.50 -0.96 -4.18
N TRP A 217 -18.49 -0.24 -3.06
CA TRP A 217 -19.46 0.84 -2.83
C TRP A 217 -19.28 1.98 -3.83
N GLY A 218 -18.03 2.34 -4.15
CA GLY A 218 -17.68 3.30 -5.19
C GLY A 218 -18.26 2.92 -6.56
N LEU A 219 -18.15 1.65 -6.95
CA LEU A 219 -18.75 1.09 -8.17
C LEU A 219 -20.28 1.21 -8.16
N LEU A 220 -20.95 0.88 -7.04
CA LEU A 220 -22.41 1.00 -6.92
C LEU A 220 -22.88 2.45 -7.06
N PHE A 221 -22.19 3.39 -6.43
CA PHE A 221 -22.46 4.82 -6.62
C PHE A 221 -22.15 5.27 -8.06
N GLY A 222 -21.08 4.75 -8.68
CA GLY A 222 -20.73 4.98 -10.09
C GLY A 222 -21.83 4.55 -11.07
N LEU A 223 -22.37 3.35 -10.87
CA LEU A 223 -23.48 2.79 -11.66
C LEU A 223 -24.79 3.56 -11.43
N GLY A 224 -25.10 3.91 -10.19
CA GLY A 224 -26.35 4.56 -9.80
C GLY A 224 -26.40 6.05 -10.10
N LEU A 225 -25.41 6.81 -9.63
CA LEU A 225 -25.39 8.27 -9.66
C LEU A 225 -24.79 8.82 -10.97
N TYR A 226 -23.76 8.16 -11.51
CA TYR A 226 -23.05 8.60 -12.72
C TYR A 226 -23.45 7.84 -13.99
N HIS A 227 -24.35 6.86 -13.88
CA HIS A 227 -24.86 6.04 -14.99
C HIS A 227 -23.75 5.47 -15.89
N TYR A 228 -22.61 5.08 -15.31
CA TYR A 228 -21.57 4.41 -16.09
C TYR A 228 -22.07 3.06 -16.62
N HIS A 229 -21.70 2.74 -17.86
CA HIS A 229 -21.99 1.45 -18.51
C HIS A 229 -20.71 0.61 -18.58
N PRO A 230 -20.28 -0.02 -17.48
CA PRO A 230 -19.11 -0.89 -17.49
C PRO A 230 -19.33 -2.08 -18.42
N TYR A 231 -18.27 -2.45 -19.13
CA TYR A 231 -18.25 -3.68 -19.93
C TYR A 231 -18.48 -4.90 -19.04
N TRP A 232 -19.19 -5.92 -19.55
CA TRP A 232 -19.60 -7.08 -18.75
C TRP A 232 -18.42 -7.79 -18.07
N LEU A 233 -17.24 -7.76 -18.71
CA LEU A 233 -16.05 -8.44 -18.23
C LEU A 233 -15.48 -7.83 -16.93
N TYR A 234 -15.79 -6.56 -16.62
CA TYR A 234 -15.43 -5.96 -15.32
C TYR A 234 -16.12 -6.66 -14.15
N PHE A 235 -17.39 -7.05 -14.31
CA PHE A 235 -18.11 -7.79 -13.27
C PHE A 235 -17.53 -9.19 -13.07
N VAL A 236 -17.07 -9.83 -14.14
CA VAL A 236 -16.40 -11.14 -14.08
C VAL A 236 -15.05 -11.01 -13.37
N ALA A 237 -14.22 -10.03 -13.77
CA ALA A 237 -12.93 -9.77 -13.14
C ALA A 237 -13.09 -9.48 -11.64
N PHE A 238 -14.05 -8.63 -11.27
CA PHE A 238 -14.37 -8.33 -9.88
C PHE A 238 -14.78 -9.59 -9.09
N ALA A 239 -15.66 -10.43 -9.64
CA ALA A 239 -16.06 -11.69 -9.01
C ALA A 239 -14.87 -12.64 -8.83
N VAL A 240 -13.97 -12.73 -9.81
CA VAL A 240 -12.76 -13.56 -9.72
C VAL A 240 -11.81 -13.05 -8.63
N VAL A 241 -11.60 -11.73 -8.55
CA VAL A 241 -10.77 -11.10 -7.49
C VAL A 241 -11.38 -11.35 -6.10
N LEU A 242 -12.69 -11.19 -5.95
CA LEU A 242 -13.40 -11.50 -4.69
C LEU A 242 -13.26 -12.97 -4.31
N LEU A 243 -13.41 -13.90 -5.25
CA LEU A 243 -13.22 -15.34 -4.99
C LEU A 243 -11.77 -15.65 -4.60
N GLY A 244 -10.79 -15.02 -5.24
CA GLY A 244 -9.37 -15.14 -4.87
C GLY A 244 -9.12 -14.71 -3.42
N LEU A 245 -9.74 -13.59 -3.01
CA LEU A 245 -9.63 -13.09 -1.62
C LEU A 245 -10.34 -13.98 -0.61
N ILE A 246 -11.56 -14.43 -0.91
CA ILE A 246 -12.27 -15.39 -0.05
C ILE A 246 -11.42 -16.67 0.14
N THR A 247 -10.80 -17.15 -0.93
CA THR A 247 -9.91 -18.33 -0.89
C THR A 247 -8.66 -18.07 -0.06
N TYR A 248 -8.09 -16.87 -0.15
CA TYR A 248 -6.94 -16.45 0.66
C TYR A 248 -7.28 -16.42 2.16
N PHE A 249 -8.41 -15.80 2.53
CA PHE A 249 -8.83 -15.63 3.92
C PHE A 249 -9.50 -16.87 4.54
N TRP A 250 -9.87 -17.89 3.73
CA TRP A 250 -10.50 -19.11 4.23
C TRP A 250 -9.69 -19.83 5.32
N HIS A 251 -8.36 -19.75 5.26
CA HIS A 251 -7.46 -20.49 6.16
C HIS A 251 -6.64 -19.60 7.10
N SER A 252 -6.92 -18.29 7.15
CA SER A 252 -6.18 -17.37 8.02
C SER A 252 -7.16 -16.49 8.76
N ALA A 253 -7.36 -16.78 10.06
CA ALA A 253 -7.86 -15.77 10.96
C ALA A 253 -6.84 -14.60 10.96
N PRO A 254 -7.28 -13.34 10.83
CA PRO A 254 -6.40 -12.17 10.83
C PRO A 254 -5.44 -12.08 12.04
N GLU A 255 -5.75 -12.78 13.14
CA GLU A 255 -4.99 -12.78 14.40
C GLU A 255 -3.79 -13.75 14.41
N ASP A 256 -3.79 -14.83 13.63
CA ASP A 256 -2.79 -15.91 13.77
C ASP A 256 -1.44 -15.64 13.08
N GLN A 257 -1.31 -14.54 12.32
CA GLN A 257 -0.13 -14.27 11.50
C GLN A 257 0.93 -13.37 12.12
N ALA A 258 0.70 -12.78 13.31
CA ALA A 258 1.68 -11.84 13.86
C ALA A 258 1.85 -11.92 15.38
N GLU A 259 3.05 -12.33 15.80
CA GLU A 259 3.56 -11.98 17.13
C GLU A 259 3.63 -10.45 17.23
N LEU A 260 2.72 -9.88 18.02
CA LEU A 260 2.81 -8.50 18.49
C LEU A 260 3.87 -8.46 19.60
N ASP A 261 5.11 -8.10 19.27
CA ASP A 261 6.10 -7.64 20.26
C ASP A 261 6.31 -6.12 20.16
N PRO A 262 5.31 -5.30 20.55
CA PRO A 262 5.43 -3.86 20.52
C PRO A 262 6.54 -3.42 21.49
N GLN A 263 7.69 -3.02 20.96
CA GLN A 263 8.75 -2.47 21.80
C GLN A 263 8.28 -1.18 22.45
N ALA A 264 8.25 -1.17 23.78
CA ALA A 264 7.97 0.03 24.55
C ALA A 264 9.02 1.12 24.24
N PRO A 265 8.61 2.39 24.08
CA PRO A 265 9.52 3.49 23.82
C PRO A 265 10.64 3.56 24.87
N ALA A 266 11.84 3.98 24.47
CA ALA A 266 13.00 4.04 25.36
C ALA A 266 12.76 4.87 26.64
N TYR A 267 11.90 5.89 26.58
CA TYR A 267 11.53 6.69 27.75
C TYR A 267 10.61 5.96 28.74
N VAL A 268 9.80 4.99 28.29
CA VAL A 268 8.97 4.15 29.17
C VAL A 268 9.86 3.13 29.89
N LYS A 269 10.79 2.50 29.16
CA LYS A 269 11.81 1.61 29.75
C LYS A 269 12.65 2.35 30.80
N LYS A 270 13.00 3.61 30.54
CA LYS A 270 13.76 4.47 31.47
C LYS A 270 12.95 4.87 32.71
N ARG A 271 11.62 5.03 32.58
CA ARG A 271 10.72 5.30 33.70
C ARG A 271 10.52 4.07 34.59
N GLN A 272 10.27 2.90 34.00
CA GLN A 272 10.17 1.64 34.74
C GLN A 272 11.49 1.28 35.45
N GLY A 273 12.64 1.58 34.82
CA GLY A 273 13.95 1.43 35.47
C GLY A 273 14.15 2.37 36.67
N ARG A 274 13.66 3.62 36.59
CA ARG A 274 13.72 4.58 37.72
C ARG A 274 12.77 4.21 38.86
N GLU A 275 11.56 3.75 38.55
CA GLU A 275 10.59 3.31 39.57
C GLU A 275 11.10 2.03 40.29
N GLY A 276 11.77 1.11 39.59
CA GLY A 276 12.40 -0.07 40.20
C GLY A 276 13.66 0.22 41.03
N GLU A 277 14.45 1.23 40.67
CA GLU A 277 15.59 1.70 41.48
C GLU A 277 15.13 2.42 42.76
N GLU A 278 14.03 3.16 42.71
CA GLU A 278 13.44 3.82 43.90
C GLU A 278 12.82 2.82 44.89
N GLU A 279 12.17 1.76 44.42
CA GLU A 279 11.68 0.66 45.28
C GLU A 279 12.82 -0.17 45.91
N THR A 280 13.95 -0.34 45.23
CA THR A 280 15.09 -1.11 45.77
C THR A 280 15.88 -0.31 46.81
N THR A 281 15.79 1.02 46.80
CA THR A 281 16.51 1.91 47.73
C THR A 281 15.71 2.19 49.01
N THR A 282 14.45 1.76 49.09
CA THR A 282 13.54 2.02 50.22
C THR A 282 13.29 0.80 51.12
N VAL A 283 14.10 -0.28 50.99
CA VAL A 283 14.08 -1.47 51.87
C VAL A 283 15.36 -1.58 52.69
#